data_AF-A0AAN9C1M3-F1
#
_entry.id   AF-A0AAN9C1M3-F1
#
_cell.length_a   1.000
_cell.length_b   1.000
_cell.length_c   1.000
_cell.angle_alpha   90.00
_cell.angle_beta   90.00
_cell.angle_gamma   90.00
#
_symmetry.space_group_name_H-M   'P 1'
#
loop_
_entity.id
_entity.type
_entity.pdbx_description
1 polymer ?
#
loop_
_entity_poly.entity_id
_entity_poly.type
_entity_poly.pdbx_seq_one_letter_code
_entity_poly.pdbx_strand_id
1 'polypeptide(L)'
;MAESASPSVGCCSATFSDLLENGKNKTKIFCQRCGCLVLSPSNATLVEKEFFLPHMYKKNEAQPADGEDLKAFWLVTDMFTFDNVGFTNTVDSIKYLICADCEIGPIGWHHISDKKAFYVAVERVKHEG
;
A
#
# COMPACT_ATOMS: atom_id res chain seq x y z
N MET A 1 -19.15 3.03 44.69
CA MET A 1 -19.74 1.80 44.11
C MET A 1 -20.40 2.18 42.79
N ALA A 2 -20.31 1.29 41.80
CA ALA A 2 -20.68 1.41 40.38
C ALA A 2 -19.76 2.34 39.56
N GLU A 3 -18.76 1.86 38.80
CA GLU A 3 -18.72 0.87 37.69
C GLU A 3 -19.09 1.50 36.32
N SER A 4 -18.04 1.63 35.51
CA SER A 4 -17.90 1.41 34.05
C SER A 4 -18.98 1.84 33.07
N ALA A 5 -18.55 2.57 32.03
CA ALA A 5 -18.81 2.20 30.64
C ALA A 5 -17.82 2.91 29.71
N SER A 6 -16.82 2.16 29.23
CA SER A 6 -15.94 2.56 28.12
C SER A 6 -16.74 2.55 26.80
N PRO A 7 -16.54 3.51 25.88
CA PRO A 7 -17.08 3.38 24.54
C PRO A 7 -16.25 2.35 23.73
N SER A 8 -17.00 1.45 23.11
CA SER A 8 -16.59 0.33 22.28
C SER A 8 -15.63 0.72 21.14
N VAL A 9 -14.40 0.21 21.20
CA VAL A 9 -13.45 0.21 20.08
C VAL A 9 -13.94 -0.79 19.04
N GLY A 10 -14.28 -0.30 17.84
CA GLY A 10 -14.62 -1.13 16.69
C GLY A 10 -13.48 -2.07 16.35
N CYS A 11 -13.79 -3.37 16.31
CA CYS A 11 -12.86 -4.46 16.01
C CYS A 11 -12.54 -4.49 14.51
N CYS A 12 -11.50 -3.77 14.05
CA CYS A 12 -10.81 -4.00 12.77
C CYS A 12 -9.32 -3.55 12.74
N SER A 13 -8.77 -2.92 13.79
CA SER A 13 -7.47 -2.19 13.70
C SER A 13 -6.32 -2.87 14.47
N ALA A 14 -6.16 -4.21 14.36
CA ALA A 14 -5.29 -4.97 15.28
C ALA A 14 -3.95 -5.50 14.72
N THR A 15 -3.61 -5.38 13.42
CA THR A 15 -2.56 -6.28 12.86
C THR A 15 -1.25 -5.61 12.39
N PHE A 16 -1.17 -4.28 12.29
CA PHE A 16 0.00 -3.63 11.69
C PHE A 16 0.73 -2.64 12.61
N SER A 17 0.36 -2.59 13.89
CA SER A 17 0.96 -1.69 14.88
C SER A 17 2.47 -1.88 15.02
N ASP A 18 2.96 -3.12 14.86
CA ASP A 18 4.39 -3.45 14.92
C ASP A 18 5.21 -2.89 13.75
N LEU A 19 4.54 -2.50 12.66
CA LEU A 19 5.15 -1.89 11.47
C LEU A 19 5.25 -0.36 11.58
N LEU A 20 4.85 0.22 12.73
CA LEU A 20 4.78 1.66 12.91
C LEU A 20 5.86 2.20 13.87
N GLU A 21 6.40 3.36 13.49
CA GLU A 21 7.22 4.22 14.35
C GLU A 21 6.84 5.67 14.06
N ASN A 22 6.45 6.42 15.09
CA ASN A 22 5.97 7.80 14.98
C ASN A 22 4.82 7.99 13.95
N GLY A 23 3.93 7.01 13.85
CA GLY A 23 2.80 7.02 12.90
C GLY A 23 3.20 6.77 11.44
N LYS A 24 4.46 6.43 11.18
CA LYS A 24 4.99 6.12 9.85
C LYS A 24 5.53 4.70 9.76
N ASN A 25 5.83 4.23 8.55
CA ASN A 25 6.46 2.93 8.36
C ASN A 25 7.81 2.86 9.09
N LYS A 26 7.92 1.93 10.04
CA LYS A 26 9.12 1.70 10.84
C LYS A 26 10.26 1.11 10.03
N THR A 27 9.95 0.21 9.10
CA THR A 27 10.92 -0.56 8.34
C THR A 27 10.94 -0.16 6.86
N LYS A 28 11.94 -0.65 6.14
CA LYS A 28 11.95 -0.57 4.67
C LYS A 28 10.83 -1.45 4.11
N ILE A 29 10.30 -1.03 2.98
CA ILE A 29 9.24 -1.70 2.23
C ILE A 29 9.84 -2.20 0.92
N PHE A 30 9.70 -3.48 0.65
CA PHE A 30 10.26 -4.15 -0.50
C PHE A 30 9.19 -4.82 -1.36
N CYS A 31 9.49 -5.00 -2.64
CA CYS A 31 8.72 -5.88 -3.49
C CYS A 31 8.81 -7.33 -2.99
N GLN A 32 7.67 -7.97 -2.75
CA GLN A 32 7.61 -9.37 -2.30
C GLN A 32 8.04 -10.40 -3.36
N ARG A 33 8.28 -9.99 -4.62
CA ARG A 33 8.67 -10.87 -5.73
C ARG A 33 10.17 -10.87 -6.00
N CYS A 34 10.79 -9.70 -6.06
CA CYS A 34 12.22 -9.57 -6.37
C CYS A 34 13.07 -8.92 -5.26
N GLY A 35 12.46 -8.40 -4.19
CA GLY A 35 13.19 -7.73 -3.11
C GLY A 35 13.65 -6.30 -3.44
N CYS A 36 13.21 -5.72 -4.56
CA CYS A 36 13.46 -4.31 -4.90
C CYS A 36 12.95 -3.38 -3.78
N LEU A 37 13.73 -2.38 -3.39
CA LEU A 37 13.36 -1.39 -2.38
C LEU A 37 12.32 -0.42 -2.93
N VAL A 38 11.09 -0.47 -2.40
CA VAL A 38 9.99 0.41 -2.80
C VAL A 38 10.03 1.72 -2.01
N LEU A 39 10.21 1.62 -0.69
CA LEU A 39 10.18 2.77 0.21
C LEU A 39 11.08 2.59 1.42
N SER A 40 11.86 3.62 1.72
CA SER A 40 12.65 3.74 2.93
C SER A 40 11.78 4.01 4.18
N PRO A 41 12.30 3.81 5.41
CA PRO A 41 11.57 4.08 6.64
C PRO A 41 11.09 5.53 6.75
N SER A 42 10.05 5.78 7.55
CA SER A 42 9.56 7.13 7.89
C SER A 42 9.04 7.97 6.71
N ASN A 43 8.61 7.32 5.63
CA ASN A 43 8.21 7.95 4.37
C ASN A 43 6.74 7.74 4.00
N ALA A 44 6.03 6.84 4.68
CA ALA A 44 4.59 6.63 4.50
C ALA A 44 3.85 6.57 5.83
N THR A 45 2.57 6.93 5.79
CA THR A 45 1.64 6.83 6.92
C THR A 45 0.70 5.66 6.69
N LEU A 46 0.42 4.84 7.70
CA LEU A 46 -0.58 3.78 7.57
C LEU A 46 -1.98 4.40 7.56
N VAL A 47 -2.80 4.02 6.58
CA VAL A 47 -4.19 4.44 6.47
C VAL A 47 -5.09 3.24 6.21
N GLU A 48 -6.28 3.26 6.81
CA GLU A 48 -7.35 2.31 6.53
C GLU A 48 -8.23 2.88 5.42
N LYS A 49 -8.14 2.28 4.22
CA LYS A 49 -8.95 2.61 3.04
C LYS A 49 -9.20 1.34 2.26
N GLU A 50 -10.40 1.19 1.73
CA GLU A 50 -10.76 0.04 0.92
C GLU A 50 -10.57 0.35 -0.57
N PHE A 51 -9.70 -0.42 -1.23
CA PHE A 51 -9.51 -0.36 -2.68
C PHE A 51 -9.47 -1.78 -3.25
N PHE A 52 -10.19 -1.97 -4.35
CA PHE A 52 -10.07 -3.17 -5.17
C PHE A 52 -8.77 -3.14 -5.96
N LEU A 53 -7.93 -4.16 -5.81
CA LEU A 53 -6.73 -4.38 -6.62
C LEU A 53 -6.83 -5.73 -7.34
N PRO A 54 -6.64 -5.76 -8.68
CA PRO A 54 -6.43 -7.01 -9.41
C PRO A 54 -5.34 -7.88 -8.76
N HIS A 55 -5.45 -9.20 -8.92
CA HIS A 55 -4.36 -10.10 -8.54
C HIS A 55 -3.06 -9.70 -9.24
N MET A 56 -1.91 -9.87 -8.58
CA MET A 56 -0.65 -9.42 -9.17
C MET A 56 -0.32 -10.16 -10.47
N TYR A 57 0.03 -9.41 -11.50
CA TYR A 57 0.42 -9.85 -12.83
C TYR A 57 1.62 -9.04 -13.32
N LYS A 58 2.30 -9.50 -14.37
CA LYS A 58 3.37 -8.72 -15.00
C LYS A 58 2.76 -7.66 -15.92
N LYS A 59 3.29 -6.44 -15.95
CA LYS A 59 2.75 -5.32 -16.74
C LYS A 59 2.44 -5.62 -18.22
N ASN A 60 3.20 -6.52 -18.85
CA ASN A 60 3.03 -6.91 -20.25
C ASN A 60 2.11 -8.13 -20.47
N GLU A 61 1.49 -8.63 -19.41
CA GLU A 61 0.50 -9.71 -19.43
C GLU A 61 -0.92 -9.14 -19.35
N ALA A 62 -1.91 -9.98 -19.69
CA ALA A 62 -3.31 -9.62 -19.55
C ALA A 62 -3.64 -9.39 -18.06
N GLN A 63 -4.27 -8.25 -17.76
CA GLN A 63 -4.78 -7.99 -16.42
C GLN A 63 -5.80 -9.08 -16.04
N PRO A 64 -5.68 -9.70 -14.86
CA PRO A 64 -6.67 -10.65 -14.37
C PRO A 64 -8.04 -10.01 -14.25
N ALA A 65 -9.10 -10.80 -14.51
CA ALA A 65 -10.47 -10.36 -14.31
C ALA A 65 -10.87 -10.33 -12.83
N ASP A 66 -10.13 -11.06 -12.01
CA ASP A 66 -10.29 -11.20 -10.56
C ASP A 66 -9.26 -10.39 -9.78
N GLY A 67 -9.57 -10.17 -8.51
CA GLY A 67 -8.77 -9.38 -7.58
C GLY A 67 -9.34 -9.46 -6.18
N GLU A 68 -8.86 -8.57 -5.32
CA GLU A 68 -9.21 -8.55 -3.90
C GLU A 68 -9.38 -7.11 -3.39
N ASP A 69 -10.29 -6.93 -2.43
CA ASP A 69 -10.47 -5.69 -1.69
C ASP A 69 -9.49 -5.63 -0.52
N LEU A 70 -8.52 -4.74 -0.62
CA LEU A 70 -7.52 -4.52 0.42
C LEU A 70 -7.92 -3.31 1.27
N LYS A 71 -7.60 -3.34 2.56
CA LYS A 71 -8.07 -2.33 3.53
C LYS A 71 -6.97 -1.50 4.18
N ALA A 72 -5.72 -1.96 4.11
CA ALA A 72 -4.58 -1.34 4.76
C ALA A 72 -3.55 -0.88 3.73
N PHE A 73 -3.23 0.41 3.75
CA PHE A 73 -2.30 1.02 2.80
C PHE A 73 -1.30 1.94 3.47
N TRP A 74 -0.09 1.97 2.92
CA TRP A 74 0.88 3.02 3.13
C TRP A 74 0.55 4.20 2.21
N LEU A 75 0.12 5.31 2.81
CA LEU A 75 -0.07 6.58 2.11
C LEU A 75 1.27 7.30 1.98
N VAL A 76 1.69 7.52 0.73
CA VAL A 76 2.80 8.38 0.35
C VAL A 76 2.21 9.63 -0.30
N THR A 77 2.68 10.81 0.12
CA THR A 77 2.10 12.09 -0.33
C THR A 77 2.80 12.73 -1.52
N ASP A 78 3.97 12.21 -1.88
CA ASP A 78 4.79 12.70 -2.99
C ASP A 78 5.45 11.53 -3.72
N MET A 79 5.31 11.49 -5.04
CA MET A 79 5.89 10.45 -5.89
C MET A 79 7.42 10.38 -5.79
N PHE A 80 8.07 11.52 -5.49
CA PHE A 80 9.54 11.59 -5.36
C PHE A 80 10.04 10.97 -4.04
N THR A 81 9.14 10.57 -3.15
CA THR A 81 9.50 9.90 -1.89
C THR A 81 9.77 8.41 -2.09
N PHE A 82 9.30 7.81 -3.19
CA PHE A 82 9.57 6.41 -3.52
C PHE A 82 11.05 6.20 -3.89
N ASP A 83 11.64 5.11 -3.41
CA ASP A 83 12.97 4.69 -3.81
C ASP A 83 12.94 4.08 -5.21
N ASN A 84 12.09 3.07 -5.41
CA ASN A 84 11.86 2.44 -6.71
C ASN A 84 10.39 2.04 -6.88
N VAL A 85 9.68 2.71 -7.78
CA VAL A 85 8.29 2.37 -8.12
C VAL A 85 8.04 2.60 -9.60
N GLY A 86 7.26 1.71 -10.21
CA GLY A 86 6.72 1.86 -11.55
C GLY A 86 5.24 2.20 -11.51
N PHE A 87 4.72 2.66 -12.65
CA PHE A 87 3.29 2.89 -12.83
C PHE A 87 2.77 2.22 -14.09
N THR A 88 1.52 1.77 -14.05
CA THR A 88 0.81 1.30 -15.24
C THR A 88 0.32 2.46 -16.10
N ASN A 89 -0.24 2.12 -17.27
CA ASN A 89 -1.12 3.04 -17.99
C ASN A 89 -2.38 3.31 -17.15
N THR A 90 -2.98 4.47 -17.39
CA THR A 90 -4.21 4.86 -16.70
C THR A 90 -5.39 4.10 -17.29
N VAL A 91 -6.22 3.51 -16.43
CA VAL A 91 -7.49 2.88 -16.77
C VAL A 91 -8.54 3.44 -15.81
N ASP A 92 -9.64 3.98 -16.33
CA ASP A 92 -10.73 4.55 -15.51
C ASP A 92 -10.27 5.52 -14.42
N SER A 93 -9.34 6.42 -14.75
CA SER A 93 -8.73 7.39 -13.81
C SER A 93 -7.87 6.79 -12.70
N ILE A 94 -7.60 5.50 -12.77
CA ILE A 94 -6.74 4.76 -11.86
C ILE A 94 -5.41 4.49 -12.54
N LYS A 95 -4.32 4.71 -11.80
CA LYS A 95 -2.98 4.31 -12.17
C LYS A 95 -2.47 3.38 -11.08
N TYR A 96 -2.16 2.14 -11.43
CA TYR A 96 -1.62 1.19 -10.47
C TYR A 96 -0.11 1.41 -10.29
N LEU A 97 0.34 1.21 -9.05
CA LEU A 97 1.76 1.15 -8.71
C LEU A 97 2.23 -0.29 -8.90
N ILE A 98 3.40 -0.46 -9.51
CA ILE A 98 4.05 -1.76 -9.75
C ILE A 98 5.50 -1.70 -9.26
N CYS A 99 6.15 -2.85 -9.13
CA CYS A 99 7.59 -2.88 -8.89
C CYS A 99 8.35 -2.30 -10.09
N ALA A 100 9.36 -1.46 -9.85
CA ALA A 100 10.18 -0.89 -10.91
C ALA A 100 11.08 -1.91 -11.62
N ASP A 101 11.57 -2.93 -10.89
CA ASP A 101 12.53 -3.91 -11.44
C ASP A 101 11.85 -5.09 -12.14
N CYS A 102 10.91 -5.77 -11.47
CA CYS A 102 10.28 -6.97 -12.04
C CYS A 102 8.98 -6.69 -12.80
N GLU A 103 8.48 -5.45 -12.72
CA GLU A 103 7.22 -4.99 -13.34
C GLU A 103 5.98 -5.80 -12.92
N ILE A 104 6.05 -6.53 -11.81
CA ILE A 104 4.92 -7.24 -11.22
C ILE A 104 4.16 -6.29 -10.30
N GLY A 105 2.83 -6.29 -10.42
CA GLY A 105 1.90 -5.59 -9.56
C GLY A 105 0.46 -5.89 -9.95
N PRO A 106 -0.55 -5.19 -9.40
CA PRO A 106 -0.43 -3.96 -8.63
C PRO A 106 0.06 -4.23 -7.20
N ILE A 107 1.03 -3.42 -6.75
CA ILE A 107 1.42 -3.29 -5.35
C ILE A 107 0.75 -2.08 -4.68
N GLY A 108 0.08 -1.24 -5.47
CA GLY A 108 -0.57 -0.04 -4.98
C GLY A 108 -1.50 0.60 -5.99
N TRP A 109 -2.13 1.69 -5.56
CA TRP A 109 -3.21 2.38 -6.24
C TRP A 109 -3.00 3.90 -6.17
N HIS A 110 -3.37 4.60 -7.24
CA HIS A 110 -3.36 6.06 -7.30
C HIS A 110 -4.48 6.57 -8.20
N HIS A 111 -5.21 7.58 -7.71
CA HIS A 111 -6.20 8.29 -8.51
C HIS A 111 -5.54 9.48 -9.23
N ILE A 112 -5.71 9.60 -10.54
CA ILE A 112 -5.05 10.68 -11.31
C ILE A 112 -5.48 12.10 -10.88
N SER A 113 -6.67 12.25 -10.30
CA SER A 113 -7.14 13.56 -9.79
C SER A 113 -6.47 13.95 -8.47
N ASP A 114 -5.95 13.00 -7.69
CA ASP A 114 -5.30 13.26 -6.41
C ASP A 114 -3.78 13.07 -6.55
N LYS A 115 -3.10 14.13 -6.99
CA LYS A 115 -1.65 14.15 -7.24
C LYS A 115 -0.80 13.92 -5.97
N LYS A 116 -1.40 13.90 -4.79
CA LYS A 116 -0.72 13.80 -3.50
C LYS A 116 -1.10 12.55 -2.72
N ALA A 117 -1.78 11.58 -3.34
CA ALA A 117 -2.15 10.36 -2.65
C ALA A 117 -1.77 9.13 -3.47
N PHE A 118 -0.73 8.46 -3.01
CA PHE A 118 -0.24 7.20 -3.55
C PHE A 118 -0.37 6.15 -2.45
N TYR A 119 -1.11 5.08 -2.72
CA TYR A 119 -1.43 4.06 -1.72
C TYR A 119 -0.69 2.79 -2.07
N VAL A 120 0.18 2.30 -1.20
CA VAL A 120 0.85 0.99 -1.36
C VAL A 120 0.19 0.00 -0.43
N ALA A 121 -0.34 -1.10 -0.97
CA ALA A 121 -1.05 -2.09 -0.19
C ALA A 121 -0.08 -2.83 0.74
N VAL A 122 -0.36 -2.84 2.04
CA VAL A 122 0.49 -3.46 3.06
C VAL A 122 0.68 -4.95 2.76
N GLU A 123 -0.38 -5.63 2.33
CA GLU A 123 -0.39 -7.07 2.03
C GLU A 123 0.33 -7.43 0.72
N ARG A 124 0.62 -6.45 -0.15
CA ARG A 124 1.26 -6.69 -1.45
C ARG A 124 2.78 -6.42 -1.43
N VAL A 125 3.36 -6.11 -0.27
CA VAL A 125 4.78 -5.78 -0.08
C VAL A 125 5.38 -6.52 1.11
N LYS A 126 6.70 -6.49 1.24
CA LYS A 126 7.45 -7.11 2.35
C LYS A 126 8.07 -6.02 3.24
N HIS A 127 8.08 -6.25 4.55
CA HIS A 127 8.66 -5.34 5.55
C HIS A 127 9.91 -5.96 6.15
N GLU A 128 11.06 -5.30 6.01
CA GLU A 128 12.33 -5.75 6.62
C GLU A 128 13.12 -4.57 7.19
N GLY A 129 13.73 -4.79 8.37
CA GLY A 129 14.53 -3.83 9.12
C GLY A 129 16.02 -4.00 8.88
#